data_AF-A0A024WSM8-F1
#
_entry.id   AF-A0A024WSM8-F1
#
_cell.length_a   1.000
_cell.length_b   1.000
_cell.length_c   1.000
_cell.angle_alpha   90.00
_cell.angle_beta   90.00
_cell.angle_gamma   90.00
#
_symmetry.space_group_name_H-M   'P 1'
#
loop_
_entity.id
_entity.type
_entity.pdbx_description
1 polymer ?
#
loop_
_entity_poly.entity_id
_entity_poly.type
_entity_poly.pdbx_seq_one_letter_code
_entity_poly.pdbx_strand_id
1 'polypeptide(L)' 'MDPGIIPRQKSVLNLYDVIVEQYRETQPPRQKELLINGNFYKLKYCYTCNIYRGIRTVHCSICDNCVEKFDHHCPW' A
#
# COMPACT_ATOMS: atom_id res chain seq x y z
N MET A 1 -20.87 -1.72 4.28
CA MET A 1 -20.05 -0.70 3.58
C MET A 1 -18.85 -1.41 2.97
N ASP A 2 -18.43 -1.00 1.77
CA ASP A 2 -17.24 -1.54 1.12
C ASP A 2 -15.99 -1.11 1.92
N PRO A 3 -15.18 -2.05 2.45
CA PRO A 3 -13.97 -1.70 3.20
C PRO A 3 -12.88 -1.08 2.33
N GLY A 4 -13.06 -0.95 1.01
CA GLY A 4 -12.08 -0.32 0.12
C GLY A 4 -10.84 -1.18 -0.07
N ILE A 5 -11.04 -2.49 -0.32
CA ILE A 5 -9.94 -3.46 -0.48
C ILE A 5 -9.06 -3.08 -1.65
N ILE A 6 -7.76 -2.94 -1.40
CA ILE A 6 -6.75 -2.77 -2.43
C ILE A 6 -6.27 -4.15 -2.87
N PRO A 7 -6.39 -4.50 -4.16
CA PRO A 7 -5.95 -5.78 -4.68
C PRO A 7 -4.47 -6.04 -4.39
N ARG A 8 -4.17 -7.27 -3.96
CA ARG A 8 -2.79 -7.72 -3.77
C ARG A 8 -2.09 -7.83 -5.11
N GLN A 9 -0.79 -7.54 -5.11
CA GLN A 9 0.04 -7.78 -6.26
C GLN A 9 0.62 -9.20 -6.24
N LYS A 10 0.52 -9.87 -7.39
CA LYS A 10 0.89 -11.29 -7.55
C LYS A 10 2.41 -11.52 -7.55
N SER A 11 3.20 -10.49 -7.85
CA SER A 11 4.65 -10.57 -7.91
C SER A 11 5.28 -9.41 -7.19
N VAL A 12 6.38 -9.68 -6.50
CA VAL A 12 7.23 -8.66 -5.88
C VAL A 12 8.13 -8.00 -6.93
N LEU A 13 8.52 -8.75 -7.95
CA LEU A 13 9.43 -8.31 -9.01
C LEU A 13 8.69 -8.14 -10.33
N ASN A 14 9.31 -7.40 -11.25
CA ASN A 14 8.82 -7.17 -12.59
C ASN A 14 7.39 -6.61 -12.62
N LEU A 15 7.15 -5.62 -11.77
CA LEU A 15 5.84 -5.00 -11.62
C LEU A 15 5.98 -3.49 -11.52
N TYR A 16 5.11 -2.78 -12.22
CA TYR A 16 5.03 -1.33 -12.13
C TYR A 16 4.27 -0.92 -10.87
N ASP A 17 4.94 -0.18 -9.99
CA ASP A 17 4.31 0.52 -8.88
C ASP A 17 3.72 1.84 -9.37
N VAL A 18 2.40 1.94 -9.36
CA VAL A 18 1.70 3.18 -9.73
C VAL A 18 2.01 4.31 -8.74
N ILE A 19 2.11 4.01 -7.45
CA ILE A 19 2.31 5.03 -6.42
C ILE A 19 3.68 5.70 -6.51
N VAL A 20 4.72 4.91 -6.84
CA VAL A 20 6.10 5.41 -6.93
C VAL A 20 6.56 5.59 -8.38
N GLU A 21 5.64 5.41 -9.33
CA GLU A 21 5.83 5.49 -10.79
C GLU A 21 7.06 4.76 -11.33
N GLN A 22 7.39 3.59 -10.77
CA GLN A 22 8.63 2.87 -11.07
C GLN A 22 8.41 1.36 -11.20
N TYR A 23 9.24 0.72 -12.01
CA TYR A 23 9.27 -0.73 -12.11
C TYR A 23 10.09 -1.35 -10.98
N ARG A 24 9.60 -2.46 -10.42
CA ARG A 24 10.30 -3.21 -9.37
C ARG A 24 11.28 -4.20 -9.99
N GLU A 25 12.56 -3.87 -9.95
CA GLU A 25 13.64 -4.80 -10.33
C GLU A 25 14.18 -5.60 -9.14
N THR A 26 13.99 -5.07 -7.92
CA THR A 26 14.47 -5.66 -6.67
C THR A 26 13.37 -5.67 -5.62
N GLN A 27 13.61 -6.38 -4.51
CA GLN A 27 12.70 -6.34 -3.37
C GLN A 27 12.58 -4.89 -2.85
N PRO A 28 11.36 -4.35 -2.77
CA PRO A 28 11.18 -2.96 -2.40
C PRO A 28 11.59 -2.72 -0.93
N PRO A 29 12.24 -1.59 -0.64
CA PRO A 29 12.56 -1.22 0.73
C PRO A 29 11.28 -1.05 1.56
N ARG A 30 11.40 -1.28 2.87
CA ARG A 30 10.28 -1.16 3.81
C ARG A 30 9.64 0.22 3.79
N GLN A 31 10.43 1.26 3.51
CA GLN A 31 9.99 2.65 3.44
C GLN A 31 10.58 3.34 2.22
N LYS A 32 9.82 4.28 1.67
CA LYS A 32 10.24 5.12 0.55
C LYS A 32 9.67 6.52 0.71
N GLU A 33 10.46 7.55 0.43
CA GLU A 33 10.00 8.93 0.41
C GLU A 33 9.62 9.36 -1.00
N LEU A 34 8.48 10.04 -1.11
CA LEU A 34 8.02 10.67 -2.35
C LEU A 34 7.86 12.17 -2.13
N LEU A 35 8.27 12.95 -3.13
CA LEU A 35 8.02 14.38 -3.19
C LEU A 35 6.74 14.62 -4.00
N ILE A 36 5.67 15.07 -3.35
CA ILE A 36 4.38 15.36 -3.99
C ILE A 36 4.00 16.81 -3.65
N ASN A 37 3.84 17.66 -4.66
CA ASN A 37 3.50 19.08 -4.49
C ASN A 37 4.41 19.81 -3.47
N GLY A 38 5.72 19.56 -3.53
CA GLY A 38 6.70 20.18 -2.63
C GLY A 38 6.76 19.60 -1.21
N ASN A 39 5.94 18.59 -0.89
CA ASN A 39 5.91 17.94 0.42
C ASN A 39 6.45 16.52 0.35
N PHE A 40 7.25 16.11 1.33
CA PHE A 40 7.76 14.75 1.45
C PHE A 40 6.77 13.85 2.17
N TYR A 41 6.44 12.72 1.54
CA TYR A 41 5.56 11.69 2.08
C TYR A 41 6.33 10.38 2.24
N LYS A 42 6.27 9.81 3.45
CA LYS A 42 6.85 8.51 3.77
C LYS A 42 5.84 7.40 3.52
N LEU A 43 6.07 6.63 2.46
CA LEU A 43 5.34 5.42 2.18
C LEU A 43 5.91 4.25 2.95
N LYS A 44 5.05 3.28 3.29
CA LYS A 44 5.44 2.02 3.92
C LYS A 44 5.01 0.87 3.02
N TYR A 45 5.93 -0.05 2.74
CA TYR A 45 5.64 -1.25 1.99
C TYR A 45 4.87 -2.27 2.86
N CYS A 46 3.91 -2.98 2.25
CA CYS A 46 3.20 -4.10 2.83
C CYS A 46 3.66 -5.39 2.14
N TYR A 47 4.40 -6.23 2.87
CA TYR A 47 4.89 -7.51 2.35
C TYR A 47 3.78 -8.54 2.12
N THR A 48 2.70 -8.47 2.90
CA THR A 48 1.56 -9.37 2.76
C THR A 48 0.79 -9.11 1.46
N CYS A 49 0.60 -7.84 1.10
CA CYS A 49 -0.17 -7.43 -0.07
C CYS A 49 0.70 -7.13 -1.30
N ASN A 50 2.02 -7.09 -1.12
CA ASN A 50 3.02 -6.69 -2.13
C ASN A 50 2.78 -5.31 -2.74
N ILE A 51 2.46 -4.31 -1.91
CA ILE A 51 2.22 -2.94 -2.38
C ILE A 51 2.88 -1.91 -1.47
N TYR A 52 3.26 -0.76 -2.02
CA TYR A 52 3.39 0.44 -1.21
C TYR A 52 2.01 0.88 -0.74
N ARG A 53 1.89 1.19 0.55
CA ARG A 53 0.65 1.73 1.12
C ARG A 53 0.59 3.22 0.82
N GLY A 54 -0.49 3.66 0.18
CA GLY A 54 -0.80 5.08 -0.01
C GLY A 54 -0.99 5.81 1.33
N ILE A 55 -1.11 7.15 1.25
CA ILE A 55 -1.15 8.06 2.43
C ILE A 55 -2.29 7.74 3.42
N ARG A 56 -3.33 7.03 2.98
CA ARG A 56 -4.48 6.63 3.81
C ARG A 56 -4.72 5.11 3.81
N THR A 57 -3.74 4.35 3.34
CA THR A 57 -3.81 2.90 3.20
C THR A 57 -3.18 2.20 4.38
N VAL A 58 -3.84 1.16 4.83
CA VAL A 58 -3.51 0.44 6.06
C VAL A 58 -3.74 -1.03 5.81
N HIS A 59 -2.80 -1.88 6.26
CA HIS A 59 -3.04 -3.31 6.24
C HIS A 59 -3.92 -3.64 7.44
N CYS A 60 -5.14 -4.10 7.17
CA CYS A 60 -6.01 -4.63 8.18
C CYS A 60 -5.71 -6.11 8.40
N SER A 61 -5.41 -6.48 9.63
CA SER A 61 -5.23 -7.88 10.01
C SER A 61 -6.52 -8.70 10.00
N ILE A 62 -7.69 -8.06 10.19
CA ILE A 62 -8.99 -8.73 10.18
C ILE A 62 -9.40 -9.10 8.75
N CYS A 63 -9.28 -8.17 7.80
CA CYS A 63 -9.54 -8.43 6.38
C CYS A 63 -8.38 -9.16 5.69
N ASP A 64 -7.23 -9.30 6.37
CA ASP A 64 -5.94 -9.69 5.82
C ASP A 64 -5.65 -8.95 4.49
N ASN A 65 -5.91 -7.66 4.41
CA ASN A 65 -5.72 -6.90 3.17
C ASN A 65 -5.42 -5.43 3.46
N CYS A 66 -4.73 -4.79 2.52
CA CYS A 66 -4.64 -3.34 2.54
C CYS A 66 -5.99 -2.75 2.14
N VAL A 67 -6.43 -1.74 2.89
CA VAL A 67 -7.69 -1.03 2.67
C VAL A 67 -7.46 0.47 2.58
N GLU A 68 -8.21 1.16 1.72
CA GLU A 68 -8.28 2.62 1.72
C GLU A 68 -9.35 3.08 2.72
N LYS A 69 -8.95 3.92 3.70
CA LYS A 69 -9.83 4.49 4.74
C LYS A 69 -10.34 3.43 5.75
N PHE A 70 -9.95 3.57 7.01
CA PHE A 70 -10.47 2.73 8.10
C PHE A 70 -11.85 3.24 8.54
N ASP A 71 -12.92 2.48 8.28
CA ASP A 71 -14.16 2.65 9.05
C ASP A 71 -15.10 1.42 9.05
N HIS A 72 -14.55 0.19 9.17
CA HIS A 72 -15.40 -1.01 9.07
C HIS A 72 -15.24 -2.04 10.21
N HIS A 73 -14.15 -2.06 10.97
CA HIS A 73 -14.00 -3.03 12.07
C HIS A 73 -14.79 -2.65 13.33
N CYS A 74 -15.88 -1.90 13.18
CA CYS A 74 -16.77 -1.63 14.31
C CYS A 74 -17.36 -2.97 14.78
N PRO A 75 -17.17 -3.37 16.05
CA PRO A 75 -17.71 -4.62 16.59
C PRO A 75 -19.23 -4.58 16.86
N TRP A 76 -19.91 -3.51 16.45
CA TRP A 76 -21.34 -3.26 16.68
C TRP A 76 -22.04 -2.94 15.37
#